data_AF-A0A9D0NWL1-F1
#
_entry.id   AF-A0A9D0NWL1-F1
#
_cell.length_a   1.000
_cell.length_b   1.000
_cell.length_c   1.000
_cell.angle_alpha   90.00
_cell.angle_beta   90.00
_cell.angle_gamma   90.00
#
_symmetry.space_group_name_H-M   'P 1'
#
loop_
_entity.id
_entity.type
_entity.pdbx_description
1 polymer ?
#
loop_
_entity_poly.entity_id
_entity_poly.type
_entity_poly.pdbx_seq_one_letter_code
_entity_poly.pdbx_strand_id
1 'polypeptide(L)'
;MDLIVEAGGWTGYEFGTAAYEQLIEDIEARTEIKAQGPNIIIISYHDSDPERTYAVANAFADLFIEESLSTKQRESLHAFEFINNQANNYHAKLLESERKLKEFRSNNLDIRPGSQADVVARISALRERVDAINLELAEAKNRAYTLSRQLSGEAELTGSLSRETQYRERLIA
;
A
#
# COMPACT_ATOMS: atom_id res chain seq x y z
N MET A 1 -39.40 -6.44 -27.98
CA MET A 1 -40.80 -6.09 -28.26
C MET A 1 -41.15 -6.36 -29.71
N ASP A 2 -40.30 -6.02 -30.67
CA ASP A 2 -40.54 -6.30 -32.10
C ASP A 2 -40.85 -7.77 -32.40
N LEU A 3 -40.11 -8.71 -31.78
CA LEU A 3 -40.35 -10.15 -31.91
C LEU A 3 -41.72 -10.60 -31.36
N ILE A 4 -42.28 -9.85 -30.41
CA ILE A 4 -43.59 -10.12 -29.80
C ILE A 4 -44.71 -9.57 -30.68
N VAL A 5 -44.49 -8.38 -31.26
CA VAL A 5 -45.39 -7.77 -32.24
C VAL A 5 -45.45 -8.61 -33.52
N GLU A 6 -44.33 -9.20 -33.92
CA GLU A 6 -44.26 -10.16 -35.02
C GLU A 6 -44.98 -11.47 -34.68
N ALA A 7 -44.71 -12.04 -33.51
CA ALA A 7 -45.33 -13.30 -33.08
C ALA A 7 -46.86 -13.23 -33.00
N GLY A 8 -47.44 -12.08 -32.63
CA GLY A 8 -48.89 -11.92 -32.61
C GLY A 8 -49.52 -11.44 -33.92
N GLY A 9 -48.75 -11.39 -35.01
CA GLY A 9 -49.29 -11.15 -36.35
C GLY A 9 -49.71 -9.70 -36.62
N TRP A 10 -49.22 -8.74 -35.82
CA TRP A 10 -49.55 -7.33 -35.98
C TRP A 10 -48.70 -6.63 -37.06
N THR A 11 -47.72 -7.32 -37.66
CA THR A 11 -46.77 -6.79 -38.66
C THR A 11 -47.37 -6.34 -39.99
N GLY A 12 -48.65 -6.65 -40.25
CA GLY A 12 -49.37 -6.25 -41.47
C GLY A 12 -49.95 -4.82 -41.44
N TYR A 13 -49.84 -4.11 -40.33
CA TYR A 13 -50.37 -2.75 -40.18
C TYR A 13 -49.23 -1.74 -40.17
N GLU A 14 -49.27 -0.73 -41.06
CA GLU A 14 -48.44 0.46 -40.94
C GLU A 14 -48.92 1.27 -39.72
N PHE A 15 -48.41 0.93 -38.54
CA PHE A 15 -48.69 1.69 -37.34
C PHE A 15 -47.92 3.01 -37.39
N GLY A 16 -48.62 4.14 -37.24
CA GLY A 16 -47.96 5.38 -36.84
C GLY A 16 -47.34 5.24 -35.44
N THR A 17 -46.34 6.05 -35.10
CA THR A 17 -45.60 5.96 -33.81
C THR A 17 -46.51 5.88 -32.59
N ALA A 18 -47.60 6.67 -32.57
CA ALA A 18 -48.57 6.66 -31.46
C ALA A 18 -49.42 5.37 -31.39
N ALA A 19 -49.75 4.77 -32.53
CA ALA A 19 -50.52 3.53 -32.58
C ALA A 19 -49.66 2.32 -32.16
N TYR A 20 -48.37 2.35 -32.49
CA TYR A 20 -47.41 1.33 -32.05
C TYR A 20 -47.22 1.35 -30.53
N GLU A 21 -47.13 2.54 -29.94
CA GLU A 21 -46.96 2.71 -28.50
C GLU A 21 -48.21 2.25 -27.73
N GLN A 22 -49.41 2.56 -28.22
CA GLN A 22 -50.66 2.02 -27.66
C GLN A 22 -50.74 0.49 -27.76
N LEU A 23 -50.31 -0.10 -28.88
CA LEU A 23 -50.26 -1.56 -29.02
C LEU A 23 -49.33 -2.20 -27.98
N ILE A 24 -48.18 -1.58 -27.73
CA ILE A 24 -47.24 -2.03 -26.69
C ILE A 24 -47.90 -1.95 -25.31
N GLU A 25 -48.52 -0.82 -24.96
CA GLU A 25 -49.22 -0.66 -23.68
C GLU A 25 -50.32 -1.71 -23.51
N ASP A 26 -51.10 -2.00 -24.57
CA ASP A 26 -52.14 -3.03 -24.53
C ASP A 26 -51.56 -4.44 -24.34
N ILE A 27 -50.41 -4.74 -24.95
CA ILE A 27 -49.73 -6.02 -24.78
C ILE A 27 -49.18 -6.15 -23.36
N GLU A 28 -48.58 -5.08 -22.82
CA GLU A 28 -48.10 -5.04 -21.44
C GLU A 28 -49.23 -5.20 -20.44
N ALA A 29 -50.36 -4.50 -20.62
CA ALA A 29 -51.54 -4.61 -19.77
C ALA A 29 -52.15 -6.01 -19.75
N ARG A 30 -51.97 -6.78 -20.83
CA ARG A 30 -52.44 -8.16 -20.98
C ARG A 30 -51.43 -9.21 -20.53
N THR A 31 -50.22 -8.80 -20.14
CA THR A 31 -49.13 -9.67 -19.72
C THR A 31 -48.90 -9.53 -18.22
N GLU A 32 -48.94 -10.63 -17.49
CA GLU A 32 -48.58 -10.69 -16.08
C GLU A 32 -47.36 -11.58 -15.88
N ILE A 33 -46.29 -11.03 -15.29
CA ILE A 33 -45.06 -11.76 -14.97
C ILE A 33 -44.96 -11.89 -13.45
N LYS A 34 -44.95 -13.13 -12.96
CA LYS A 34 -44.81 -13.45 -11.54
C LYS A 34 -43.56 -14.29 -11.30
N ALA A 35 -42.70 -13.86 -10.39
CA ALA A 35 -41.62 -14.70 -9.89
C ALA A 35 -42.17 -15.72 -8.88
N GLN A 36 -41.89 -17.00 -9.10
CA GLN A 36 -42.24 -18.09 -8.20
C GLN A 36 -40.96 -18.69 -7.58
N GLY A 37 -40.31 -17.92 -6.72
CA GLY A 37 -39.05 -18.31 -6.08
C GLY A 37 -37.81 -17.92 -6.90
N PRO A 38 -36.64 -18.52 -6.63
CA PRO A 38 -35.37 -18.03 -7.15
C PRO A 38 -35.14 -18.32 -8.64
N ASN A 39 -35.72 -19.40 -9.17
CA ASN A 39 -35.42 -19.91 -10.53
C ASN A 39 -36.66 -20.17 -11.40
N ILE A 40 -37.86 -19.84 -10.92
CA ILE A 40 -39.10 -20.08 -11.66
C ILE A 40 -39.81 -18.75 -11.84
N ILE A 41 -40.23 -18.48 -13.07
CA ILE A 41 -41.13 -17.39 -13.40
C ILE A 41 -42.36 -17.96 -14.09
N ILE A 42 -43.49 -17.30 -13.87
CA ILE A 42 -44.74 -17.58 -14.55
C ILE A 42 -45.07 -16.36 -15.40
N ILE A 43 -45.21 -16.57 -16.70
CA ILE A 43 -45.67 -15.56 -17.64
C ILE A 43 -47.11 -15.94 -18.03
N SER A 44 -48.05 -15.06 -17.74
CA SER A 44 -49.45 -15.20 -18.10
C SER A 44 -49.80 -14.15 -19.14
N TYR A 45 -50.27 -14.57 -20.32
CA TYR A 45 -50.74 -13.68 -21.36
C TYR A 45 -52.19 -14.00 -21.72
N HIS A 46 -53.01 -12.97 -21.90
CA HIS A 46 -54.44 -13.13 -22.20
C HIS A 46 -54.80 -12.34 -23.46
N ASP A 47 -55.36 -13.02 -24.45
CA ASP A 47 -55.86 -12.41 -25.67
C ASP A 47 -57.16 -13.10 -26.13
N SER A 48 -57.93 -12.45 -27.00
CA SER A 48 -59.18 -12.98 -27.57
C SER A 48 -58.94 -14.08 -28.60
N ASP A 49 -57.75 -14.13 -29.19
CA ASP A 49 -57.37 -15.12 -30.20
C ASP A 49 -56.44 -16.18 -29.59
N PRO A 50 -56.83 -17.46 -29.59
CA PRO A 50 -56.05 -18.53 -28.98
C PRO A 50 -54.71 -18.78 -29.68
N GLU A 51 -54.63 -18.62 -31.01
CA GLU A 51 -53.38 -18.81 -31.75
C GLU A 51 -52.38 -17.69 -31.43
N ARG A 52 -52.88 -16.44 -31.42
CA ARG A 52 -52.10 -15.28 -31.00
C ARG A 52 -51.63 -15.39 -29.55
N THR A 53 -52.52 -15.83 -28.66
CA THR A 53 -52.19 -16.04 -27.24
C THR A 53 -51.01 -16.99 -27.09
N TYR A 54 -51.03 -18.13 -27.79
CA TYR A 54 -49.95 -19.11 -27.76
C TYR A 54 -48.64 -18.54 -28.33
N ALA A 55 -48.69 -17.91 -29.51
CA ALA A 55 -47.50 -17.38 -30.18
C ALA A 55 -46.82 -16.28 -29.35
N VAL A 56 -47.60 -15.35 -28.80
CA VAL A 56 -47.09 -14.25 -27.96
C VAL A 56 -46.54 -14.76 -26.64
N ALA A 57 -47.23 -15.70 -25.96
CA ALA A 57 -46.73 -16.28 -24.72
C ALA A 57 -45.41 -17.03 -24.91
N ASN A 58 -45.28 -17.78 -26.03
CA ASN A 58 -44.03 -18.47 -26.37
C ASN A 58 -42.89 -17.48 -26.66
N ALA A 59 -43.17 -16.42 -27.43
CA ALA A 59 -42.21 -15.35 -27.71
C ALA A 59 -41.71 -14.65 -26.43
N PHE A 60 -42.60 -14.41 -25.46
CA PHE A 60 -42.21 -13.86 -24.16
C PHE A 60 -41.30 -14.82 -23.37
N ALA A 61 -41.59 -16.13 -23.40
CA ALA A 61 -40.77 -17.13 -22.74
C ALA A 61 -39.36 -17.20 -23.35
N ASP A 62 -39.26 -17.21 -24.68
CA ASP A 62 -37.98 -17.22 -25.39
C ASP A 62 -37.16 -15.97 -25.09
N LEU A 63 -37.78 -14.78 -25.16
CA LEU A 63 -37.13 -13.51 -24.83
C LEU A 63 -36.63 -13.49 -23.38
N PHE A 64 -37.40 -14.04 -22.44
CA PHE A 64 -36.96 -14.11 -21.05
C PHE A 64 -35.75 -15.02 -20.85
N ILE A 65 -35.72 -16.18 -21.53
CA ILE A 65 -34.58 -17.10 -21.47
C ILE A 65 -33.32 -16.40 -22.01
N GLU A 66 -33.45 -15.72 -23.15
CA GLU A 66 -32.35 -14.97 -23.77
C GLU A 66 -31.84 -13.85 -22.85
N GLU A 67 -32.75 -13.03 -22.30
CA GLU A 67 -32.36 -11.93 -21.42
C GLU A 67 -31.78 -12.42 -20.10
N SER A 68 -32.28 -13.53 -19.55
CA SER A 68 -31.72 -14.16 -18.35
C SER A 68 -30.29 -14.66 -18.61
N LEU A 69 -30.05 -15.29 -19.76
CA LEU A 69 -28.71 -15.76 -20.15
C LEU A 69 -27.76 -14.58 -20.36
N SER A 70 -28.19 -13.56 -21.10
CA SER A 70 -27.45 -12.32 -21.35
C SER A 70 -27.09 -11.61 -20.04
N THR A 71 -28.05 -11.51 -19.11
CA THR A 71 -27.84 -10.92 -17.78
C THR A 71 -26.78 -11.71 -17.00
N LYS A 72 -26.90 -13.04 -16.91
CA LYS A 72 -25.91 -13.89 -16.22
C LYS A 72 -24.50 -13.79 -16.82
N GLN A 73 -24.40 -13.69 -18.15
CA GLN A 73 -23.12 -13.47 -18.83
C GLN A 73 -22.52 -12.11 -18.45
N ARG A 74 -23.33 -11.05 -18.47
CA ARG A 74 -22.91 -9.69 -18.10
C ARG A 74 -22.48 -9.60 -16.65
N GLU A 75 -23.24 -10.19 -15.73
CA GLU A 75 -22.89 -10.29 -14.31
C GLU A 75 -21.55 -11.02 -14.12
N SER A 76 -21.32 -12.12 -14.85
CA SER A 76 -20.06 -12.88 -14.79
C SER A 76 -18.87 -12.05 -15.29
N LEU A 77 -19.04 -11.31 -16.39
CA LEU A 77 -18.01 -10.41 -16.90
C LEU A 77 -17.68 -9.29 -15.90
N HIS A 78 -18.69 -8.65 -15.33
CA HIS A 78 -18.49 -7.63 -14.30
C HIS A 78 -17.78 -8.17 -13.06
N ALA A 79 -18.12 -9.38 -12.61
CA ALA A 79 -17.44 -10.02 -11.48
C ALA A 79 -15.96 -10.29 -11.80
N PHE A 80 -15.66 -10.77 -13.02
CA PHE A 80 -14.29 -10.97 -13.48
C PHE A 80 -13.49 -9.65 -13.52
N GLU A 81 -14.05 -8.60 -14.12
CA GLU A 81 -13.44 -7.28 -14.16
C GLU A 81 -13.19 -6.71 -12.76
N PHE A 82 -14.15 -6.87 -11.85
CA PHE A 82 -14.00 -6.46 -10.46
C PHE A 82 -12.82 -7.17 -9.79
N ILE A 83 -12.74 -8.50 -9.89
CA ILE A 83 -11.63 -9.27 -9.31
C ILE A 83 -10.29 -8.85 -9.92
N ASN A 84 -10.23 -8.69 -11.23
CA ASN A 84 -9.02 -8.27 -11.93
C ASN A 84 -8.55 -6.88 -11.47
N ASN A 85 -9.49 -5.93 -11.34
CA ASN A 85 -9.19 -4.59 -10.82
C ASN A 85 -8.70 -4.62 -9.37
N GLN A 86 -9.31 -5.44 -8.52
CA GLN A 86 -8.83 -5.61 -7.14
C GLN A 86 -7.42 -6.21 -7.12
N ALA A 87 -7.16 -7.26 -7.90
CA ALA A 87 -5.84 -7.89 -7.98
C ALA A 87 -4.76 -6.89 -8.41
N ASN A 88 -5.02 -6.10 -9.45
CA ASN A 88 -4.09 -5.06 -9.92
C ASN A 88 -3.84 -3.98 -8.86
N ASN A 89 -4.89 -3.53 -8.15
CA ASN A 89 -4.75 -2.56 -7.08
C ASN A 89 -3.90 -3.11 -5.91
N TYR A 90 -4.13 -4.36 -5.51
CA TYR A 90 -3.33 -4.99 -4.45
C TYR A 90 -1.88 -5.21 -4.89
N HIS A 91 -1.65 -5.60 -6.14
CA HIS A 91 -0.32 -5.72 -6.71
C HIS A 91 0.43 -4.38 -6.68
N ALA A 92 -0.22 -3.29 -7.10
CA ALA A 92 0.36 -1.95 -7.04
C ALA A 92 0.70 -1.53 -5.59
N LYS A 93 -0.22 -1.77 -4.64
CA LYS A 93 0.03 -1.50 -3.21
C LYS A 93 1.17 -2.33 -2.64
N LEU A 94 1.31 -3.58 -3.07
CA LEU A 94 2.42 -4.44 -2.66
C LEU A 94 3.75 -3.88 -3.18
N LEU A 95 3.83 -3.57 -4.47
CA LEU A 95 5.03 -2.96 -5.07
C LEU A 95 5.41 -1.64 -4.39
N GLU A 96 4.43 -0.80 -4.08
CA GLU A 96 4.66 0.44 -3.33
C GLU A 96 5.23 0.15 -1.93
N SER A 97 4.69 -0.86 -1.24
CA SER A 97 5.14 -1.25 0.11
C SER A 97 6.56 -1.84 0.07
N GLU A 98 6.87 -2.66 -0.93
CA GLU A 98 8.21 -3.19 -1.16
C GLU A 98 9.20 -2.06 -1.48
N ARG A 99 8.80 -1.09 -2.31
CA ARG A 99 9.62 0.09 -2.60
C ARG A 99 9.90 0.90 -1.33
N LYS A 100 8.88 1.17 -0.51
CA LYS A 100 9.02 1.85 0.78
C LYS A 100 9.93 1.08 1.73
N LEU A 101 9.80 -0.25 1.79
CA LEU A 101 10.66 -1.09 2.62
C LEU A 101 12.11 -1.06 2.13
N LYS A 102 12.33 -1.11 0.82
CA LYS A 102 13.67 -1.01 0.22
C LYS A 102 14.30 0.35 0.49
N GLU A 103 13.54 1.43 0.33
CA GLU A 103 13.99 2.79 0.62
C GLU A 103 14.32 2.96 2.11
N PHE A 104 13.45 2.47 2.99
CA PHE A 104 13.70 2.44 4.44
C PHE A 104 14.97 1.67 4.78
N ARG A 105 15.17 0.48 4.23
CA ARG A 105 16.40 -0.33 4.44
C ARG A 105 17.65 0.32 3.86
N SER A 106 17.55 1.04 2.74
CA SER A 106 18.70 1.69 2.09
C SER A 106 19.13 2.96 2.81
N ASN A 107 18.17 3.74 3.32
CA ASN A 107 18.44 4.95 4.10
C ASN A 107 18.88 4.61 5.54
N ASN A 108 18.49 3.44 6.06
CA ASN A 108 18.82 2.98 7.41
C ASN A 108 19.72 1.74 7.36
N LEU A 109 20.92 1.90 6.80
CA LEU A 109 21.94 0.85 6.72
C LEU A 109 22.27 0.23 8.11
N ASP A 110 22.04 0.96 9.20
CA ASP A 110 22.23 0.54 10.60
C ASP A 110 21.09 -0.35 11.15
N ILE A 111 20.03 -0.68 10.39
CA ILE A 111 18.85 -1.44 10.86
C ILE A 111 18.61 -2.73 10.04
N ARG A 112 19.67 -3.48 9.71
CA ARG A 112 19.52 -4.85 9.19
C ARG A 112 19.08 -5.81 10.32
N PRO A 113 18.28 -6.86 10.09
CA PRO A 113 18.13 -7.93 11.09
C PRO A 113 19.51 -8.53 11.39
N GLY A 114 19.97 -8.45 12.64
CA GLY A 114 21.37 -8.71 13.05
C GLY A 114 22.16 -7.44 13.46
N SER A 115 21.74 -6.26 12.98
CA SER A 115 22.37 -4.97 13.28
C SER A 115 22.31 -4.57 14.75
N GLN A 116 21.34 -5.05 15.52
CA GLN A 116 21.30 -4.68 16.93
C GLN A 116 22.48 -5.25 17.71
N ALA A 117 22.93 -6.47 17.36
CA ALA A 117 24.16 -7.05 17.93
C ALA A 117 25.39 -6.29 17.43
N ASP A 118 25.44 -5.95 16.13
CA ASP A 118 26.56 -5.20 15.54
C ASP A 118 26.67 -3.76 16.09
N VAL A 119 25.55 -3.08 16.30
CA VAL A 119 25.46 -1.73 16.89
C VAL A 119 25.90 -1.78 18.35
N VAL A 120 25.44 -2.77 19.12
CA VAL A 120 25.89 -2.97 20.51
C VAL A 120 27.40 -3.26 20.55
N ALA A 121 27.91 -4.12 19.66
CA ALA A 121 29.35 -4.41 19.56
C ALA A 121 30.16 -3.16 19.21
N ARG A 122 29.66 -2.33 18.28
CA ARG A 122 30.30 -1.06 17.89
C ARG A 122 30.28 -0.03 19.02
N ILE A 123 29.19 0.05 19.79
CA ILE A 123 29.10 0.90 20.98
C ILE A 123 30.11 0.46 22.03
N SER A 124 30.22 -0.85 22.32
CA SER A 124 31.20 -1.38 23.27
C SER A 124 32.64 -1.06 22.84
N ALA A 125 32.98 -1.30 21.57
CA ALA A 125 34.31 -0.98 21.03
C ALA A 125 34.62 0.54 21.09
N LEU A 126 33.62 1.39 20.85
CA LEU A 126 33.79 2.84 21.00
C LEU A 126 34.00 3.26 22.45
N ARG A 127 33.33 2.63 23.42
CA ARG A 127 33.54 2.89 24.86
C ARG A 127 34.95 2.47 25.29
N GLU A 128 35.39 1.27 24.92
CA GLU A 128 36.76 0.82 25.19
C GLU A 128 37.79 1.78 24.61
N ARG A 129 37.54 2.32 23.41
CA ARG A 129 38.42 3.31 22.78
C ARG A 129 38.42 4.63 23.53
N VAL A 130 37.29 5.09 24.04
CA VAL A 130 37.20 6.29 24.88
C VAL A 130 37.96 6.09 26.18
N ASP A 131 37.83 4.93 26.83
CA ASP A 131 38.53 4.63 28.07
C ASP A 131 40.05 4.56 27.86
N ALA A 132 40.50 3.95 26.76
CA ALA A 132 41.91 3.93 26.38
C ALA A 132 42.47 5.36 26.15
N ILE A 133 41.73 6.20 25.41
CA ILE A 133 42.12 7.60 25.17
C ILE A 133 42.18 8.40 26.48
N ASN A 134 41.24 8.17 27.40
CA ASN A 134 41.24 8.83 28.70
C ASN A 134 42.45 8.42 29.56
N LEU A 135 42.84 7.14 29.51
CA LEU A 135 44.04 6.65 30.19
C LEU A 135 45.31 7.29 29.61
N GLU A 136 45.45 7.31 28.28
CA GLU A 136 46.56 7.97 27.59
C GLU A 136 46.64 9.46 27.93
N LEU A 137 45.48 10.14 27.99
CA LEU A 137 45.41 11.54 28.39
C LEU A 137 45.86 11.76 29.84
N ALA A 138 45.46 10.88 30.76
CA ALA A 138 45.89 10.94 32.16
C ALA A 138 47.41 10.73 32.30
N GLU A 139 47.97 9.75 31.58
CA GLU A 139 49.42 9.53 31.54
C GLU A 139 50.16 10.74 30.97
N ALA A 140 49.70 11.31 29.86
CA ALA A 140 50.30 12.48 29.24
C ALA A 140 50.29 13.69 30.19
N LYS A 141 49.19 13.90 30.92
CA LYS A 141 49.09 14.95 31.95
C LYS A 141 50.07 14.72 33.10
N ASN A 142 50.20 13.49 33.60
CA ASN A 142 51.15 13.17 34.66
C ASN A 142 52.61 13.36 34.22
N ARG A 143 52.95 12.98 32.98
CA ARG A 143 54.26 13.27 32.39
C ARG A 143 54.52 14.77 32.33
N ALA A 144 53.57 15.55 31.82
CA ALA A 144 53.69 17.01 31.74
C ALA A 144 53.89 17.65 33.12
N TYR A 145 53.13 17.20 34.14
CA TYR A 145 53.29 17.67 35.51
C TYR A 145 54.67 17.35 36.09
N THR A 146 55.17 16.13 35.87
CA THR A 146 56.48 15.70 36.37
C THR A 146 57.62 16.49 35.70
N LEU A 147 57.57 16.66 34.38
CA LEU A 147 58.51 17.49 33.62
C LEU A 147 58.49 18.95 34.10
N SER A 148 57.31 19.52 34.33
CA SER A 148 57.19 20.87 34.88
C SER A 148 57.85 20.99 36.26
N ARG A 149 57.68 20.00 37.15
CA ARG A 149 58.33 20.01 38.47
C ARG A 149 59.85 19.85 38.38
N GLN A 150 60.34 19.01 37.47
CA GLN A 150 61.79 18.85 37.25
C GLN A 150 62.41 20.17 36.77
N LEU A 151 61.80 20.84 35.79
CA LEU A 151 62.25 22.15 35.31
C LEU A 151 62.25 23.21 36.41
N SER A 152 61.20 23.26 37.25
CA SER A 152 61.15 24.21 38.38
C SER A 152 62.18 23.89 39.47
N GLY A 153 62.38 22.62 39.81
CA GLY A 153 63.37 22.19 40.81
C GLY A 153 64.81 22.42 40.35
N GLU A 154 65.13 22.17 39.08
CA GLU A 154 66.44 22.50 38.49
C GLU A 154 66.68 24.02 38.46
N ALA A 155 65.66 24.82 38.15
CA ALA A 155 65.75 26.28 38.17
C ALA A 155 66.01 26.82 39.60
N GLU A 156 65.37 26.27 40.62
CA GLU A 156 65.58 26.65 42.03
C GLU A 156 66.98 26.27 42.52
N LEU A 157 67.46 25.06 42.22
CA LEU A 157 68.81 24.60 42.57
C LEU A 157 69.90 25.41 41.87
N THR A 158 69.73 25.72 40.58
CA THR A 158 70.67 26.54 39.80
C THR A 158 70.74 27.97 40.34
N GLY A 159 69.59 28.55 40.72
CA GLY A 159 69.54 29.88 41.35
C GLY A 159 70.18 29.92 42.75
N SER A 160 70.05 28.85 43.54
CA SER A 160 70.66 28.71 44.86
C SER A 160 72.19 28.56 44.79
N LEU A 161 72.69 27.70 43.90
CA LEU A 161 74.13 27.48 43.69
C LEU A 161 74.82 28.76 43.19
N SER A 162 74.16 29.51 42.29
CA SER A 162 74.67 30.80 41.81
C SER A 162 74.81 31.83 42.92
N ARG A 163 73.83 31.94 43.82
CA ARG A 163 73.89 32.84 44.98
C ARG A 163 74.99 32.43 45.96
N GLU A 164 75.13 31.14 46.26
CA GLU A 164 76.16 30.65 47.17
C GLU A 164 77.59 30.86 46.63
N THR A 165 77.78 30.71 45.33
CA THR A 165 79.05 31.04 44.66
C THR A 165 79.36 32.53 44.77
N GLN A 166 78.34 33.38 44.58
CA GLN A 166 78.48 34.84 44.70
C GLN A 166 78.77 35.31 46.14
N TYR A 167 78.25 34.60 47.16
CA TYR A 167 78.59 34.87 48.56
C TYR A 167 80.01 34.43 48.91
N ARG A 168 80.49 33.30 48.36
CA ARG A 168 81.86 32.85 48.57
C ARG A 168 82.89 33.77 47.93
N GLU A 169 82.62 34.32 46.75
CA GLU A 169 83.52 35.29 46.10
C GLU A 169 83.67 36.59 46.91
N ARG A 170 82.64 37.01 47.67
CA ARG A 170 82.72 38.20 48.53
C ARG A 170 83.47 38.00 49.84
N LEU A 171 83.74 36.75 50.24
CA LEU A 171 84.45 36.42 51.48
C LEU A 171 85.96 36.25 51.29
N ILE A 172 86.46 36.30 50.05
CA ILE A 172 87.88 36.08 49.71
C ILE A 172 88.58 37.39 49.25
N ALA A 173 87.86 38.52 49.22
CA ALA A 173 88.41 39.86 48.96
C ALA A 173 88.50 40.67 50.26
#